data_AF-A0A661ULE0-F1
#
_entry.id   AF-A0A661ULE0-F1
#
_cell.length_a   1.000
_cell.length_b   1.000
_cell.length_c   1.000
_cell.angle_alpha   90.00
_cell.angle_beta   90.00
_cell.angle_gamma   90.00
#
_symmetry.space_group_name_H-M   'P 1'
#
loop_
_entity.id
_entity.type
_entity.pdbx_description
1 polymer ?
#
loop_
_entity_poly.entity_id
_entity_poly.type
_entity_poly.pdbx_seq_one_letter_code
_entity_poly.pdbx_strand_id
1 'polypeptide(L)'
;MKKQMLIVLLLMIITTAGMWAQTTTPPAAGDGTSGNPYQIASLDNLAWLSQNSGEWDKYYIQTADIDATDTQNWNSGEGFSPIGNNPDFFTGSYDGQGYETDGLYINRPSNDYQGLFGYTYGAEISNLGVTNTNITGLNRIGGLVGYNVSNSTITNSYSTGSVSGGSMIGGLVGINNSSTITNSYSTGSATGSSYYTGGLVGSNFISTIINSYSTGSVTGSDNYTGGLVGINNSSTITNSYSTGSVNGTYYIGGLVGYNFYYSNITNSYSTGSVNGTYYIGGLVGKSYHYSNITNSYSTGSVSGSSYIGGLVGQNQIFSTIANSFWDTQTSGRSYSAGGTGKTTAEMQTMSTFTNAGWDFMGETANGTDDYWGINRVDNDAYPWLSWQGYSLAPEIPQNVVIEIVGTNIQITWDAVVNANSYIIFASNEPAGTFTDVSNSGTFVGESWSDAITETKKFYYVKASSD
;
A
#
# COMPACT_ATOMS: atom_id res chain seq x y z
N MET A 1 29.71 84.54 3.03
CA MET A 1 29.65 83.66 1.84
C MET A 1 29.94 82.24 2.27
N LYS A 2 29.19 81.28 1.70
CA LYS A 2 28.85 79.98 2.29
C LYS A 2 30.02 79.01 2.47
N LYS A 3 29.90 78.24 3.57
CA LYS A 3 30.75 77.14 4.04
C LYS A 3 30.63 75.88 3.18
N GLN A 4 31.70 75.08 3.30
CA GLN A 4 32.00 73.77 2.77
C GLN A 4 30.96 72.66 3.07
N MET A 5 30.92 71.70 2.14
CA MET A 5 30.78 70.23 2.28
C MET A 5 29.69 69.63 3.17
N LEU A 6 28.79 68.87 2.54
CA LEU A 6 28.37 67.57 3.06
C LEU A 6 28.00 66.66 1.88
N ILE A 7 28.90 65.74 1.52
CA ILE A 7 28.62 64.61 0.64
C ILE A 7 27.91 63.57 1.52
N VAL A 8 26.63 63.34 1.26
CA VAL A 8 25.86 62.28 1.91
C VAL A 8 26.20 60.97 1.21
N LEU A 9 27.07 60.18 1.82
CA LEU A 9 27.35 58.80 1.44
C LEU A 9 26.19 57.95 1.93
N LEU A 10 25.26 57.59 1.02
CA LEU A 10 24.19 56.64 1.29
C LEU A 10 24.82 55.23 1.33
N LEU A 11 25.20 54.76 2.52
CA LEU A 11 25.48 53.33 2.72
C LEU A 11 24.15 52.57 2.58
N MET A 12 23.85 52.09 1.38
CA MET A 12 23.00 50.91 1.24
C MET A 12 23.77 49.75 1.87
N ILE A 13 23.39 49.39 3.09
CA ILE A 13 23.66 48.06 3.61
C ILE A 13 22.80 47.13 2.76
N ILE A 14 23.35 46.68 1.63
CA ILE A 14 22.91 45.45 0.99
C ILE A 14 23.33 44.38 2.00
N THR A 15 22.43 44.02 2.91
CA THR A 15 22.53 42.70 3.52
C THR A 15 22.33 41.75 2.36
N THR A 16 23.41 41.24 1.79
CA THR A 16 23.36 39.98 1.07
C THR A 16 22.84 39.00 2.11
N ALA A 17 21.51 38.81 2.13
CA ALA A 17 20.96 37.54 2.54
C ALA A 17 21.77 36.55 1.70
N GLY A 18 22.67 35.81 2.35
CA GLY A 18 23.36 34.73 1.70
C GLY A 18 22.27 33.78 1.25
N MET A 19 21.82 33.94 0.00
CA MET A 19 21.30 32.84 -0.76
C MET A 19 22.48 31.89 -0.82
N TRP A 20 22.48 30.90 0.07
CA TRP A 20 23.32 29.74 -0.10
C TRP A 20 22.77 29.05 -1.34
N ALA A 21 23.24 29.49 -2.52
CA ALA A 21 23.18 28.66 -3.69
C ALA A 21 23.97 27.42 -3.31
N GLN A 22 23.24 26.34 -3.04
CA GLN A 22 23.83 25.05 -2.79
C GLN A 22 24.74 24.75 -3.98
N THR A 23 25.97 24.28 -3.73
CA THR A 23 26.84 23.83 -4.81
C THR A 23 26.20 22.63 -5.46
N THR A 24 25.48 22.85 -6.56
CA THR A 24 24.87 21.79 -7.34
C THR A 24 25.86 21.33 -8.40
N THR A 25 25.90 20.02 -8.62
CA THR A 25 26.79 19.43 -9.63
C THR A 25 25.92 18.67 -10.62
N PRO A 26 25.96 19.01 -11.93
CA PRO A 26 25.25 18.24 -12.93
C PRO A 26 25.74 16.78 -12.92
N PRO A 27 24.89 15.82 -13.30
CA PRO A 27 25.29 14.45 -13.57
C PRO A 27 26.52 14.41 -14.49
N ALA A 28 27.54 13.64 -14.11
CA ALA A 28 28.75 13.49 -14.92
C ALA A 28 28.55 12.61 -16.16
N ALA A 29 27.45 11.84 -16.19
CA ALA A 29 27.10 10.92 -17.25
C ALA A 29 25.62 11.08 -17.64
N GLY A 30 25.33 10.75 -18.90
CA GLY A 30 24.04 10.99 -19.54
C GLY A 30 23.96 12.34 -20.24
N ASP A 31 23.12 12.42 -21.26
CA ASP A 31 22.74 13.67 -21.95
C ASP A 31 21.24 13.98 -21.83
N GLY A 32 20.55 13.23 -20.97
CA GLY A 32 19.12 13.39 -20.71
C GLY A 32 18.21 12.87 -21.82
N THR A 33 18.74 12.16 -22.83
CA THR A 33 17.94 11.45 -23.83
C THR A 33 17.54 10.05 -23.33
N SER A 34 16.51 9.45 -23.92
CA SER A 34 16.06 8.10 -23.55
C SER A 34 17.13 7.02 -23.77
N GLY A 35 18.03 7.20 -24.74
CA GLY A 35 19.15 6.28 -24.99
C GLY A 35 20.36 6.50 -24.09
N ASN A 36 20.42 7.63 -23.40
CA ASN A 36 21.54 8.02 -22.54
C ASN A 36 21.05 8.95 -21.41
N PRO A 37 20.21 8.42 -20.49
CA PRO A 37 19.59 9.21 -19.42
C PRO A 37 20.63 9.79 -18.47
N TYR A 38 20.33 10.94 -17.88
CA TYR A 38 21.14 11.53 -16.82
C TYR A 38 21.21 10.59 -15.60
N GLN A 39 22.41 10.39 -15.07
CA GLN A 39 22.64 9.50 -13.93
C GLN A 39 22.64 10.28 -12.61
N ILE A 40 21.61 10.09 -11.80
CA ILE A 40 21.54 10.66 -10.45
C ILE A 40 22.21 9.68 -9.49
N ALA A 41 23.38 10.05 -8.97
CA ALA A 41 24.20 9.17 -8.11
C ALA A 41 24.44 9.77 -6.71
N SER A 42 23.99 10.99 -6.45
CA SER A 42 24.29 11.72 -5.22
C SER A 42 23.26 12.80 -4.92
N LEU A 43 23.30 13.29 -3.69
CA LEU A 43 22.49 14.42 -3.24
C LEU A 43 22.74 15.70 -4.06
N ASP A 44 23.99 15.93 -4.50
CA ASP A 44 24.34 17.10 -5.33
C ASP A 44 23.76 17.00 -6.75
N ASN A 45 23.66 15.79 -7.33
CA ASN A 45 22.98 15.59 -8.61
C ASN A 45 21.47 15.79 -8.47
N LEU A 46 20.88 15.30 -7.37
CA LEU A 46 19.46 15.49 -7.09
C LEU A 46 19.13 16.98 -6.85
N ALA A 47 19.99 17.68 -6.12
CA ALA A 47 19.88 19.13 -5.92
C ALA A 47 20.06 19.91 -7.23
N TRP A 48 20.93 19.46 -8.12
CA TRP A 48 21.02 20.02 -9.48
C TRP A 48 19.70 19.83 -10.21
N LEU A 49 19.13 18.62 -10.24
CA LEU A 49 17.85 18.38 -10.90
C LEU A 49 16.74 19.29 -10.35
N SER A 50 16.65 19.44 -9.03
CA SER A 50 15.60 20.27 -8.42
C SER A 50 15.71 21.77 -8.71
N GLN A 51 16.89 22.25 -9.14
CA GLN A 51 17.14 23.67 -9.42
C GLN A 51 17.15 24.00 -10.91
N ASN A 52 17.08 23.00 -11.80
CA ASN A 52 17.22 23.17 -13.25
C ASN A 52 15.94 22.77 -13.98
N SER A 53 14.91 23.63 -13.92
CA SER A 53 13.60 23.35 -14.54
C SER A 53 13.64 23.17 -16.06
N GLY A 54 14.67 23.72 -16.73
CA GLY A 54 14.91 23.49 -18.17
C GLY A 54 15.24 22.04 -18.54
N GLU A 55 15.52 21.19 -17.56
CA GLU A 55 15.87 19.77 -17.75
C GLU A 55 14.71 18.84 -17.32
N TRP A 56 13.59 19.36 -16.84
CA TRP A 56 12.48 18.56 -16.30
C TRP A 56 11.67 17.79 -17.36
N ASP A 57 12.02 17.91 -18.63
CA ASP A 57 11.49 17.14 -19.77
C ASP A 57 12.42 15.98 -20.21
N LYS A 58 13.50 15.72 -19.46
CA LYS A 58 14.55 14.74 -19.79
C LYS A 58 14.35 13.39 -19.10
N TYR A 59 15.25 12.46 -19.41
CA TYR A 59 15.25 11.08 -18.90
C TYR A 59 16.33 10.91 -17.83
N TYR A 60 15.97 10.28 -16.72
CA TYR A 60 16.81 10.12 -15.52
C TYR A 60 16.84 8.67 -15.05
N ILE A 61 18.02 8.22 -14.63
CA ILE A 61 18.19 6.97 -13.88
C ILE A 61 18.92 7.23 -12.58
N GLN A 62 18.46 6.64 -11.49
CA GLN A 62 19.21 6.60 -10.25
C GLN A 62 20.21 5.43 -10.28
N THR A 63 21.43 5.69 -9.83
CA THR A 63 22.54 4.72 -9.91
C THR A 63 23.20 4.40 -8.57
N ALA A 64 22.69 5.00 -7.50
CA ALA A 64 23.10 4.76 -6.12
C ALA A 64 21.99 5.24 -5.16
N ASP A 65 22.00 4.74 -3.93
CA ASP A 65 21.19 5.32 -2.86
C ASP A 65 21.64 6.75 -2.56
N ILE A 66 20.68 7.63 -2.24
CA ILE A 66 20.91 9.05 -1.97
C ILE A 66 20.53 9.33 -0.51
N ASP A 67 21.52 9.68 0.31
CA ASP A 67 21.27 10.29 1.62
C ASP A 67 20.85 11.74 1.42
N ALA A 68 19.59 12.07 1.75
CA ALA A 68 18.99 13.40 1.66
C ALA A 68 18.78 14.04 3.04
N THR A 69 19.36 13.51 4.12
CA THR A 69 19.16 14.05 5.48
C THR A 69 19.66 15.49 5.63
N ASP A 70 20.65 15.90 4.85
CA ASP A 70 21.15 17.28 4.82
C ASP A 70 20.13 18.29 4.29
N THR A 71 19.09 17.83 3.59
CA THR A 71 18.03 18.72 3.05
C THR A 71 17.36 19.54 4.15
N GLN A 72 17.32 19.06 5.40
CA GLN A 72 16.78 19.81 6.54
C GLN A 72 17.44 21.17 6.78
N ASN A 73 18.70 21.33 6.34
CA ASN A 73 19.46 22.57 6.49
C ASN A 73 19.35 23.49 5.25
N TRP A 74 18.65 23.05 4.20
CA TRP A 74 18.53 23.80 2.95
C TRP A 74 17.46 24.88 3.04
N ASN A 75 17.58 25.89 2.16
CA ASN A 75 16.56 26.92 1.98
C ASN A 75 16.11 27.60 3.28
N SER A 76 17.06 27.93 4.16
CA SER A 76 16.79 28.51 5.49
C SER A 76 15.88 27.65 6.39
N GLY A 77 15.99 26.32 6.26
CA GLY A 77 15.19 25.37 7.03
C GLY A 77 13.86 24.98 6.36
N GLU A 78 13.57 25.49 5.16
CA GLU A 78 12.39 25.04 4.39
C GLU A 78 12.57 23.66 3.75
N GLY A 79 13.79 23.14 3.72
CA GLY A 79 14.05 21.82 3.17
C GLY A 79 14.32 21.81 1.67
N PHE A 80 14.18 20.63 1.07
CA PHE A 80 14.27 20.41 -0.37
C PHE A 80 13.25 21.29 -1.13
N SER A 81 13.61 21.73 -2.34
CA SER A 81 12.69 22.36 -3.28
C SER A 81 12.18 21.28 -4.24
N PRO A 82 10.87 20.99 -4.33
CA PRO A 82 10.35 19.91 -5.17
C PRO A 82 10.75 20.03 -6.65
N ILE A 83 10.92 18.88 -7.30
CA ILE A 83 11.09 18.78 -8.76
C ILE A 83 9.73 18.92 -9.43
N GLY A 84 9.55 19.89 -10.33
CA GLY A 84 8.25 20.19 -10.92
C GLY A 84 7.36 21.05 -9.99
N ASN A 85 6.79 22.11 -10.53
CA ASN A 85 5.87 23.04 -9.86
C ASN A 85 4.88 23.63 -10.89
N ASN A 86 4.14 24.68 -10.53
CA ASN A 86 3.33 25.48 -11.44
C ASN A 86 4.01 26.84 -11.68
N PRO A 87 4.32 27.24 -12.92
CA PRO A 87 3.90 26.64 -14.19
C PRO A 87 4.82 25.55 -14.78
N ASP A 88 6.02 25.36 -14.23
CA ASP A 88 7.01 24.44 -14.82
C ASP A 88 6.85 23.01 -14.26
N PHE A 89 6.15 22.15 -14.98
CA PHE A 89 5.91 20.77 -14.54
C PHE A 89 7.12 19.86 -14.78
N PHE A 90 7.19 18.74 -14.05
CA PHE A 90 8.02 17.62 -14.48
C PHE A 90 7.28 16.81 -15.54
N THR A 91 7.85 16.72 -16.75
CA THR A 91 7.26 15.99 -17.89
C THR A 91 8.18 14.88 -18.42
N GLY A 92 9.33 14.68 -17.76
CA GLY A 92 10.33 13.69 -18.11
C GLY A 92 10.06 12.31 -17.53
N SER A 93 11.10 11.47 -17.48
CA SER A 93 11.06 10.16 -16.85
C SER A 93 12.13 10.02 -15.78
N TYR A 94 11.80 9.35 -14.67
CA TYR A 94 12.75 9.04 -13.60
C TYR A 94 12.60 7.57 -13.21
N ASP A 95 13.62 6.77 -13.49
CA ASP A 95 13.72 5.37 -13.07
C ASP A 95 14.72 5.26 -11.91
N GLY A 96 14.22 4.91 -10.72
CA GLY A 96 15.03 4.73 -9.52
C GLY A 96 15.91 3.47 -9.55
N GLN A 97 15.70 2.55 -10.49
CA GLN A 97 16.39 1.25 -10.59
C GLN A 97 16.40 0.41 -9.29
N GLY A 98 15.48 0.70 -8.36
CA GLY A 98 15.42 0.05 -7.04
C GLY A 98 16.32 0.68 -5.96
N TYR A 99 17.01 1.79 -6.27
CA TYR A 99 17.72 2.59 -5.27
C TYR A 99 16.76 3.53 -4.52
N GLU A 100 17.18 3.95 -3.33
CA GLU A 100 16.39 4.80 -2.44
C GLU A 100 16.92 6.24 -2.35
N THR A 101 16.03 7.19 -2.06
CA THR A 101 16.37 8.51 -1.52
C THR A 101 15.90 8.57 -0.08
N ASP A 102 16.83 8.58 0.87
CA ASP A 102 16.56 8.47 2.31
C ASP A 102 16.61 9.82 3.03
N GLY A 103 15.69 10.06 3.96
CA GLY A 103 15.74 11.21 4.87
C GLY A 103 15.33 12.54 4.25
N LEU A 104 14.54 12.53 3.17
CA LEU A 104 14.08 13.74 2.49
C LEU A 104 13.24 14.64 3.43
N TYR A 105 13.68 15.87 3.64
CA TYR A 105 13.00 16.87 4.46
C TYR A 105 12.43 18.02 3.63
N ILE A 106 11.15 18.34 3.84
CA ILE A 106 10.46 19.49 3.26
C ILE A 106 9.57 20.12 4.33
N ASN A 107 9.74 21.42 4.61
CA ASN A 107 8.93 22.14 5.58
C ASN A 107 8.45 23.47 5.01
N ARG A 108 7.39 23.39 4.20
CA ARG A 108 6.82 24.51 3.43
C ARG A 108 5.33 24.63 3.72
N PRO A 109 4.91 24.88 4.99
CA PRO A 109 3.51 24.75 5.45
C PRO A 109 2.52 25.70 4.76
N SER A 110 3.01 26.69 4.01
CA SER A 110 2.19 27.65 3.26
C SER A 110 2.19 27.41 1.74
N ASN A 111 2.82 26.34 1.26
CA ASN A 111 2.97 26.05 -0.16
C ASN A 111 2.29 24.73 -0.56
N ASP A 112 1.67 24.74 -1.73
CA ASP A 112 1.11 23.54 -2.35
C ASP A 112 2.18 22.74 -3.09
N TYR A 113 1.86 21.51 -3.52
CA TYR A 113 2.71 20.67 -4.40
C TYR A 113 4.01 20.22 -3.76
N GLN A 114 3.91 19.51 -2.64
CA GLN A 114 5.10 19.02 -1.92
C GLN A 114 5.25 17.51 -2.06
N GLY A 115 6.51 17.08 -2.18
CA GLY A 115 6.97 15.73 -2.46
C GLY A 115 8.38 15.82 -3.07
N LEU A 116 9.01 14.68 -3.35
CA LEU A 116 10.22 14.70 -4.18
C LEU A 116 9.93 15.37 -5.53
N PHE A 117 8.79 15.01 -6.12
CA PHE A 117 8.18 15.71 -7.25
C PHE A 117 6.99 16.53 -6.77
N GLY A 118 6.96 17.83 -7.04
CA GLY A 118 5.85 18.68 -6.66
C GLY A 118 4.66 18.48 -7.59
N TYR A 119 4.89 18.57 -8.90
CA TYR A 119 3.86 18.52 -9.93
C TYR A 119 4.38 17.84 -11.20
N THR A 120 3.79 16.69 -11.55
CA THR A 120 4.09 15.93 -12.78
C THR A 120 2.99 16.09 -13.82
N TYR A 121 3.35 16.12 -15.10
CA TYR A 121 2.43 16.21 -16.24
C TYR A 121 2.91 15.31 -17.38
N GLY A 122 2.20 14.21 -17.65
CA GLY A 122 2.63 13.19 -18.62
C GLY A 122 3.99 12.56 -18.30
N ALA A 123 4.38 12.52 -17.03
CA ALA A 123 5.68 12.00 -16.60
C ALA A 123 5.65 10.49 -16.31
N GLU A 124 6.82 9.86 -16.31
CA GLU A 124 6.98 8.45 -15.96
C GLU A 124 7.92 8.31 -14.76
N ILE A 125 7.41 7.86 -13.61
CA ILE A 125 8.22 7.60 -12.41
C ILE A 125 8.15 6.10 -12.11
N SER A 126 9.31 5.45 -11.98
CA SER A 126 9.37 4.01 -11.74
C SER A 126 10.49 3.59 -10.80
N ASN A 127 10.29 2.46 -10.11
CA ASN A 127 11.30 1.77 -9.29
C ASN A 127 12.00 2.68 -8.27
N LEU A 128 11.28 3.62 -7.67
CA LEU A 128 11.85 4.65 -6.80
C LEU A 128 11.28 4.57 -5.38
N GLY A 129 12.17 4.41 -4.41
CA GLY A 129 11.86 4.53 -2.99
C GLY A 129 12.26 5.90 -2.44
N VAL A 130 11.36 6.57 -1.71
CA VAL A 130 11.70 7.76 -0.92
C VAL A 130 11.42 7.48 0.56
N THR A 131 12.48 7.23 1.31
CA THR A 131 12.39 6.67 2.66
C THR A 131 12.64 7.71 3.75
N ASN A 132 12.11 7.46 4.94
CA ASN A 132 12.26 8.29 6.13
C ASN A 132 11.95 9.78 5.90
N THR A 133 10.93 10.07 5.08
CA THR A 133 10.54 11.43 4.75
C THR A 133 10.01 12.20 5.95
N ASN A 134 10.20 13.52 5.95
CA ASN A 134 9.48 14.44 6.83
C ASN A 134 9.02 15.63 6.00
N ILE A 135 7.78 15.54 5.52
CA ILE A 135 7.22 16.49 4.56
C ILE A 135 6.02 17.20 5.18
N THR A 136 6.11 18.53 5.22
CA THR A 136 5.04 19.42 5.65
C THR A 136 4.73 20.42 4.55
N GLY A 137 3.46 20.54 4.17
CA GLY A 137 3.00 21.55 3.21
C GLY A 137 1.56 22.00 3.41
N LEU A 138 1.05 22.84 2.50
CA LEU A 138 -0.31 23.36 2.56
C LEU A 138 -1.32 22.40 1.91
N ASN A 139 -1.33 22.24 0.59
CA ASN A 139 -2.20 21.27 -0.09
C ASN A 139 -1.45 20.44 -1.13
N ARG A 140 -2.01 19.28 -1.49
CA ARG A 140 -1.47 18.39 -2.54
C ARG A 140 -0.07 17.91 -2.19
N ILE A 141 -0.03 17.11 -1.14
CA ILE A 141 1.19 16.68 -0.47
C ILE A 141 1.30 15.17 -0.61
N GLY A 142 2.41 14.70 -1.15
CA GLY A 142 2.77 13.29 -1.24
C GLY A 142 4.20 13.05 -0.76
N GLY A 143 4.50 11.84 -0.30
CA GLY A 143 5.89 11.43 -0.05
C GLY A 143 6.74 11.47 -1.32
N LEU A 144 6.14 11.04 -2.44
CA LEU A 144 6.77 11.00 -3.75
C LEU A 144 6.28 12.12 -4.66
N VAL A 145 4.96 12.26 -4.86
CA VAL A 145 4.38 13.25 -5.79
C VAL A 145 3.29 14.09 -5.13
N GLY A 146 3.40 15.42 -5.18
CA GLY A 146 2.33 16.31 -4.73
C GLY A 146 1.07 16.22 -5.60
N TYR A 147 1.23 16.41 -6.91
CA TYR A 147 0.15 16.32 -7.90
C TYR A 147 0.59 15.57 -9.17
N ASN A 148 -0.02 14.41 -9.42
CA ASN A 148 0.19 13.57 -10.59
C ASN A 148 -0.94 13.77 -11.62
N VAL A 149 -0.63 14.30 -12.81
CA VAL A 149 -1.66 14.63 -13.82
C VAL A 149 -1.32 14.22 -15.26
N SER A 150 -2.35 14.12 -16.10
CA SER A 150 -2.27 14.04 -17.56
C SER A 150 -1.48 12.85 -18.09
N ASN A 151 -1.99 11.64 -17.84
CA ASN A 151 -1.38 10.37 -18.21
C ASN A 151 -0.01 10.13 -17.57
N SER A 152 0.27 10.76 -16.43
CA SER A 152 1.47 10.43 -15.67
C SER A 152 1.35 9.04 -15.07
N THR A 153 2.47 8.35 -14.92
CA THR A 153 2.54 7.00 -14.34
C THR A 153 3.49 6.95 -13.15
N ILE A 154 3.09 6.21 -12.12
CA ILE A 154 3.93 5.88 -10.96
C ILE A 154 3.88 4.36 -10.78
N THR A 155 5.03 3.70 -10.95
CA THR A 155 5.11 2.23 -10.98
C THR A 155 6.20 1.72 -10.04
N ASN A 156 5.96 0.63 -9.30
CA ASN A 156 6.96 0.00 -8.42
C ASN A 156 7.64 0.99 -7.47
N SER A 157 6.91 1.99 -6.97
CA SER A 157 7.48 3.11 -6.22
C SER A 157 6.84 3.24 -4.86
N TYR A 158 7.57 3.79 -3.89
CA TYR A 158 7.08 3.85 -2.53
C TYR A 158 7.62 5.02 -1.73
N SER A 159 6.91 5.31 -0.64
CA SER A 159 7.34 6.29 0.36
C SER A 159 7.20 5.76 1.78
N THR A 160 8.10 6.19 2.65
CA THR A 160 8.02 5.96 4.10
C THR A 160 8.30 7.27 4.86
N GLY A 161 8.04 7.31 6.16
CA GLY A 161 8.17 8.54 6.97
C GLY A 161 6.84 9.27 7.21
N SER A 162 6.87 10.57 7.45
CA SER A 162 5.68 11.36 7.79
C SER A 162 5.35 12.42 6.75
N VAL A 163 4.08 12.45 6.33
CA VAL A 163 3.52 13.49 5.46
C VAL A 163 2.42 14.23 6.19
N SER A 164 2.49 15.56 6.23
CA SER A 164 1.49 16.40 6.89
C SER A 164 1.09 17.64 6.09
N GLY A 165 -0.17 18.04 6.21
CA GLY A 165 -0.63 19.29 5.60
C GLY A 165 -2.11 19.63 5.82
N GLY A 166 -2.63 20.50 4.97
CA GLY A 166 -4.01 20.95 4.90
C GLY A 166 -4.93 19.94 4.21
N SER A 167 -5.04 20.06 2.88
CA SER A 167 -5.96 19.27 2.04
C SER A 167 -5.23 18.43 1.01
N MET A 168 -5.81 17.29 0.62
CA MET A 168 -5.29 16.39 -0.43
C MET A 168 -3.91 15.83 -0.04
N ILE A 169 -3.89 15.11 1.07
CA ILE A 169 -2.69 14.51 1.65
C ILE A 169 -2.70 13.01 1.35
N GLY A 170 -1.66 12.54 0.67
CA GLY A 170 -1.39 11.11 0.48
C GLY A 170 -0.02 10.74 1.02
N GLY A 171 0.14 9.54 1.57
CA GLY A 171 1.47 9.09 1.97
C GLY A 171 2.42 8.98 0.77
N LEU A 172 1.92 8.59 -0.41
CA LEU A 172 2.69 8.55 -1.66
C LEU A 172 2.36 9.73 -2.57
N VAL A 173 1.07 9.97 -2.84
CA VAL A 173 0.61 10.96 -3.82
C VAL A 173 -0.50 11.85 -3.26
N GLY A 174 -0.36 13.17 -3.31
CA GLY A 174 -1.42 14.08 -2.88
C GLY A 174 -2.69 13.95 -3.73
N ILE A 175 -2.55 14.15 -5.05
CA ILE A 175 -3.62 13.91 -6.03
C ILE A 175 -3.12 13.07 -7.20
N ASN A 176 -3.90 12.07 -7.58
CA ASN A 176 -3.78 11.36 -8.85
C ASN A 176 -4.95 11.74 -9.77
N ASN A 177 -4.68 12.38 -10.90
CA ASN A 177 -5.71 12.88 -11.82
C ASN A 177 -5.44 12.47 -13.27
N SER A 178 -6.40 11.81 -13.92
CA SER A 178 -6.25 11.32 -15.29
C SER A 178 -4.94 10.52 -15.47
N SER A 179 -4.58 9.71 -14.46
CA SER A 179 -3.23 9.13 -14.30
C SER A 179 -3.29 7.76 -13.61
N THR A 180 -2.17 7.02 -13.61
CA THR A 180 -2.10 5.64 -13.12
C THR A 180 -1.04 5.44 -12.05
N ILE A 181 -1.39 4.72 -10.99
CA ILE A 181 -0.47 4.24 -9.95
C ILE A 181 -0.54 2.71 -9.92
N THR A 182 0.60 2.02 -9.98
CA THR A 182 0.66 0.55 -10.04
C THR A 182 1.80 0.00 -9.19
N ASN A 183 1.57 -1.13 -8.51
CA ASN A 183 2.57 -1.83 -7.69
C ASN A 183 3.29 -0.90 -6.70
N SER A 184 2.57 0.05 -6.11
CA SER A 184 3.16 1.15 -5.35
C SER A 184 2.57 1.23 -3.95
N TYR A 185 3.33 1.74 -3.00
CA TYR A 185 2.90 1.70 -1.60
C TYR A 185 3.39 2.84 -0.73
N SER A 186 2.75 2.99 0.42
CA SER A 186 3.19 3.91 1.47
C SER A 186 3.09 3.25 2.83
N THR A 187 4.18 3.25 3.59
CA THR A 187 4.18 2.79 4.99
C THR A 187 4.24 3.95 5.99
N GLY A 188 4.36 5.17 5.47
CA GLY A 188 4.45 6.39 6.25
C GLY A 188 3.11 6.88 6.81
N SER A 189 3.16 7.65 7.90
CA SER A 189 1.97 8.28 8.48
C SER A 189 1.50 9.47 7.63
N ALA A 190 0.19 9.56 7.38
CA ALA A 190 -0.42 10.68 6.66
C ALA A 190 -1.35 11.48 7.58
N THR A 191 -1.08 12.79 7.75
CA THR A 191 -1.88 13.68 8.62
C THR A 191 -2.44 14.88 7.85
N GLY A 192 -3.76 14.95 7.71
CA GLY A 192 -4.47 16.07 7.10
C GLY A 192 -5.31 16.85 8.11
N SER A 193 -5.20 18.18 8.06
CA SER A 193 -6.00 19.09 8.89
C SER A 193 -7.31 19.56 8.22
N SER A 194 -7.52 19.18 6.95
CA SER A 194 -8.73 19.48 6.17
C SER A 194 -9.17 18.25 5.35
N TYR A 195 -9.72 18.47 4.16
CA TYR A 195 -10.34 17.46 3.31
C TYR A 195 -9.34 16.50 2.65
N TYR A 196 -9.78 15.28 2.37
CA TYR A 196 -9.10 14.30 1.51
C TYR A 196 -7.74 13.86 2.06
N THR A 197 -7.76 12.98 3.05
CA THR A 197 -6.55 12.34 3.59
C THR A 197 -6.57 10.85 3.27
N GLY A 198 -5.54 10.36 2.59
CA GLY A 198 -5.36 8.95 2.27
C GLY A 198 -3.98 8.45 2.69
N GLY A 199 -3.85 7.18 3.06
CA GLY A 199 -2.53 6.62 3.38
C GLY A 199 -1.65 6.42 2.15
N LEU A 200 -2.23 6.19 0.96
CA LEU A 200 -1.51 6.19 -0.31
C LEU A 200 -1.80 7.46 -1.11
N VAL A 201 -3.08 7.76 -1.37
CA VAL A 201 -3.52 8.87 -2.22
C VAL A 201 -4.57 9.73 -1.54
N GLY A 202 -4.36 11.06 -1.48
CA GLY A 202 -5.38 11.97 -0.95
C GLY A 202 -6.67 11.98 -1.80
N SER A 203 -6.51 12.24 -3.10
CA SER A 203 -7.61 12.27 -4.08
C SER A 203 -7.26 11.52 -5.36
N ASN A 204 -8.10 10.56 -5.75
CA ASN A 204 -8.00 9.81 -7.00
C ASN A 204 -9.15 10.23 -7.94
N PHE A 205 -8.85 10.87 -9.06
CA PHE A 205 -9.84 11.48 -9.95
C PHE A 205 -9.63 11.07 -11.41
N ILE A 206 -10.64 10.47 -12.04
CA ILE A 206 -10.56 9.94 -13.42
C ILE A 206 -9.28 9.08 -13.59
N SER A 207 -8.99 8.23 -12.61
CA SER A 207 -7.67 7.61 -12.45
C SER A 207 -7.75 6.16 -12.02
N THR A 208 -6.61 5.49 -12.04
CA THR A 208 -6.51 4.06 -11.73
C THR A 208 -5.40 3.79 -10.71
N ILE A 209 -5.72 2.95 -9.71
CA ILE A 209 -4.78 2.43 -8.72
C ILE A 209 -4.86 0.90 -8.74
N ILE A 210 -3.72 0.23 -8.94
CA ILE A 210 -3.64 -1.23 -9.10
C ILE A 210 -2.52 -1.80 -8.22
N ASN A 211 -2.76 -2.96 -7.58
CA ASN A 211 -1.74 -3.72 -6.83
C ASN A 211 -0.99 -2.85 -5.81
N SER A 212 -1.71 -1.97 -5.13
CA SER A 212 -1.10 -0.92 -4.32
C SER A 212 -1.62 -0.98 -2.89
N TYR A 213 -0.81 -0.52 -1.93
CA TYR A 213 -1.17 -0.65 -0.53
C TYR A 213 -0.66 0.46 0.37
N SER A 214 -1.28 0.56 1.55
CA SER A 214 -0.82 1.45 2.62
C SER A 214 -0.85 0.78 3.99
N THR A 215 0.19 0.98 4.78
CA THR A 215 0.28 0.40 6.14
C THR A 215 0.49 1.44 7.23
N GLY A 216 0.83 2.67 6.87
CA GLY A 216 0.98 3.77 7.82
C GLY A 216 -0.35 4.28 8.38
N SER A 217 -0.31 4.87 9.57
CA SER A 217 -1.50 5.46 10.19
C SER A 217 -1.99 6.68 9.42
N VAL A 218 -3.32 6.86 9.36
CA VAL A 218 -3.96 7.97 8.66
C VAL A 218 -4.81 8.75 9.65
N THR A 219 -4.56 10.06 9.76
CA THR A 219 -5.33 10.97 10.61
C THR A 219 -5.85 12.14 9.79
N GLY A 220 -7.17 12.21 9.62
CA GLY A 220 -7.86 13.33 9.00
C GLY A 220 -8.70 14.09 10.01
N SER A 221 -8.68 15.42 9.96
CA SER A 221 -9.46 16.25 10.89
C SER A 221 -10.85 16.62 10.36
N ASP A 222 -11.08 16.44 9.05
CA ASP A 222 -12.30 16.84 8.35
C ASP A 222 -12.88 15.67 7.51
N ASN A 223 -13.58 15.97 6.41
CA ASN A 223 -14.22 14.98 5.56
C ASN A 223 -13.21 14.17 4.74
N TYR A 224 -13.56 12.90 4.52
CA TYR A 224 -12.94 11.98 3.56
C TYR A 224 -11.56 11.52 4.00
N THR A 225 -11.56 10.58 4.93
CA THR A 225 -10.34 9.91 5.40
C THR A 225 -10.40 8.43 5.03
N GLY A 226 -9.41 7.96 4.28
CA GLY A 226 -9.31 6.55 3.89
C GLY A 226 -7.95 5.98 4.21
N GLY A 227 -7.86 4.71 4.60
CA GLY A 227 -6.56 4.09 4.83
C GLY A 227 -5.72 4.01 3.56
N LEU A 228 -6.32 3.76 2.39
CA LEU A 228 -5.63 3.84 1.10
C LEU A 228 -5.91 5.18 0.40
N VAL A 229 -7.18 5.54 0.19
CA VAL A 229 -7.58 6.70 -0.59
C VAL A 229 -8.60 7.56 0.14
N GLY A 230 -8.37 8.88 0.25
CA GLY A 230 -9.35 9.80 0.84
C GLY A 230 -10.66 9.84 0.06
N ILE A 231 -10.58 10.22 -1.23
CA ILE A 231 -11.71 10.20 -2.17
C ILE A 231 -11.34 9.49 -3.49
N ASN A 232 -12.22 8.60 -3.94
CA ASN A 232 -12.15 7.94 -5.23
C ASN A 232 -13.31 8.45 -6.09
N ASN A 233 -13.01 9.20 -7.16
CA ASN A 233 -14.02 9.87 -7.98
C ASN A 233 -13.84 9.56 -9.47
N SER A 234 -14.86 9.01 -10.11
CA SER A 234 -14.80 8.55 -11.51
C SER A 234 -13.61 7.63 -11.77
N SER A 235 -13.24 6.81 -10.79
CA SER A 235 -11.93 6.16 -10.73
C SER A 235 -12.00 4.70 -10.31
N THR A 236 -10.93 3.95 -10.56
CA THR A 236 -10.82 2.53 -10.25
C THR A 236 -9.71 2.25 -9.23
N ILE A 237 -10.03 1.37 -8.28
CA ILE A 237 -9.08 0.78 -7.34
C ILE A 237 -9.22 -0.73 -7.45
N THR A 238 -8.11 -1.43 -7.72
CA THR A 238 -8.12 -2.87 -7.98
C THR A 238 -6.96 -3.55 -7.27
N ASN A 239 -7.22 -4.74 -6.71
CA ASN A 239 -6.19 -5.58 -6.09
C ASN A 239 -5.38 -4.80 -5.04
N SER A 240 -6.03 -4.02 -4.18
CA SER A 240 -5.34 -3.06 -3.31
C SER A 240 -5.80 -3.18 -1.87
N TYR A 241 -4.95 -2.82 -0.91
CA TYR A 241 -5.29 -2.99 0.50
C TYR A 241 -4.73 -1.94 1.43
N SER A 242 -5.25 -1.90 2.65
CA SER A 242 -4.76 -1.02 3.70
C SER A 242 -4.80 -1.69 5.07
N THR A 243 -3.76 -1.49 5.87
CA THR A 243 -3.66 -2.11 7.22
C THR A 243 -3.43 -1.09 8.34
N GLY A 244 -3.08 0.16 7.99
CA GLY A 244 -2.88 1.23 8.97
C GLY A 244 -4.17 1.67 9.66
N SER A 245 -4.07 2.15 10.90
CA SER A 245 -5.21 2.70 11.61
C SER A 245 -5.70 4.00 10.97
N VAL A 246 -7.02 4.18 10.91
CA VAL A 246 -7.67 5.33 10.27
C VAL A 246 -8.49 6.08 11.31
N ASN A 247 -8.11 7.34 11.57
CA ASN A 247 -8.81 8.25 12.46
C ASN A 247 -9.34 9.45 11.67
N GLY A 248 -10.64 9.70 11.73
CA GLY A 248 -11.28 10.78 10.97
C GLY A 248 -12.53 11.34 11.63
N THR A 249 -13.13 12.39 11.04
CA THR A 249 -14.38 12.98 11.57
C THR A 249 -15.61 12.55 10.77
N TYR A 250 -15.59 12.72 9.44
CA TYR A 250 -16.69 12.40 8.53
C TYR A 250 -16.21 11.60 7.31
N TYR A 251 -17.02 10.62 6.87
CA TYR A 251 -16.71 9.76 5.71
C TYR A 251 -15.37 9.04 5.86
N ILE A 252 -15.35 8.04 6.73
CA ILE A 252 -14.14 7.33 7.14
C ILE A 252 -14.25 5.89 6.66
N GLY A 253 -13.29 5.46 5.84
CA GLY A 253 -13.20 4.08 5.37
C GLY A 253 -11.85 3.48 5.72
N GLY A 254 -11.82 2.19 6.06
CA GLY A 254 -10.54 1.51 6.21
C GLY A 254 -9.74 1.53 4.92
N LEU A 255 -10.38 1.37 3.75
CA LEU A 255 -9.73 1.53 2.44
C LEU A 255 -10.00 2.90 1.81
N VAL A 256 -11.27 3.28 1.65
CA VAL A 256 -11.67 4.52 0.94
C VAL A 256 -12.65 5.36 1.76
N GLY A 257 -12.34 6.63 1.99
CA GLY A 257 -13.25 7.53 2.70
C GLY A 257 -14.58 7.73 1.95
N TYR A 258 -14.49 8.13 0.67
CA TYR A 258 -15.64 8.34 -0.20
C TYR A 258 -15.45 7.80 -1.61
N ASN A 259 -16.28 6.83 -1.99
CA ASN A 259 -16.33 6.25 -3.33
C ASN A 259 -17.49 6.89 -4.12
N PHE A 260 -17.17 7.72 -5.10
CA PHE A 260 -18.09 8.68 -5.68
C PHE A 260 -18.11 8.65 -7.21
N TYR A 261 -19.32 8.74 -7.78
CA TYR A 261 -19.56 8.98 -9.21
C TYR A 261 -18.89 7.97 -10.14
N TYR A 262 -19.59 6.87 -10.46
CA TYR A 262 -19.11 5.80 -11.35
C TYR A 262 -17.74 5.20 -10.94
N SER A 263 -17.44 5.22 -9.65
CA SER A 263 -16.18 4.68 -9.14
C SER A 263 -16.28 3.21 -8.80
N ASN A 264 -15.20 2.45 -9.04
CA ASN A 264 -15.17 1.00 -8.81
C ASN A 264 -14.05 0.63 -7.85
N ILE A 265 -14.37 -0.24 -6.89
CA ILE A 265 -13.41 -0.88 -5.99
C ILE A 265 -13.59 -2.40 -6.17
N THR A 266 -12.52 -3.09 -6.54
CA THR A 266 -12.56 -4.52 -6.84
C THR A 266 -11.38 -5.24 -6.23
N ASN A 267 -11.60 -6.46 -5.73
CA ASN A 267 -10.55 -7.31 -5.18
C ASN A 267 -9.70 -6.56 -4.13
N SER A 268 -10.32 -5.97 -3.12
CA SER A 268 -9.60 -5.05 -2.22
C SER A 268 -10.01 -5.25 -0.77
N TYR A 269 -9.12 -4.93 0.16
CA TYR A 269 -9.42 -5.16 1.57
C TYR A 269 -8.81 -4.16 2.55
N SER A 270 -9.38 -4.12 3.75
CA SER A 270 -8.86 -3.32 4.87
C SER A 270 -8.85 -4.09 6.18
N THR A 271 -7.73 -4.03 6.90
CA THR A 271 -7.57 -4.69 8.21
C THR A 271 -7.33 -3.70 9.36
N GLY A 272 -7.02 -2.44 9.05
CA GLY A 272 -6.77 -1.40 10.04
C GLY A 272 -8.02 -0.99 10.82
N SER A 273 -7.83 -0.61 12.09
CA SER A 273 -8.92 -0.07 12.92
C SER A 273 -9.44 1.25 12.35
N VAL A 274 -10.76 1.43 12.29
CA VAL A 274 -11.41 2.64 11.76
C VAL A 274 -12.18 3.34 12.87
N ASN A 275 -11.80 4.57 13.18
CA ASN A 275 -12.44 5.39 14.20
C ASN A 275 -12.87 6.75 13.63
N GLY A 276 -14.14 7.12 13.82
CA GLY A 276 -14.60 8.46 13.49
C GLY A 276 -15.97 8.81 14.03
N THR A 277 -16.64 9.83 13.48
CA THR A 277 -17.92 10.32 14.04
C THR A 277 -19.13 9.94 13.19
N TYR A 278 -19.09 10.21 11.88
CA TYR A 278 -20.22 9.99 10.96
C TYR A 278 -19.79 9.30 9.65
N TYR A 279 -20.62 8.39 9.14
CA TYR A 279 -20.40 7.65 7.89
C TYR A 279 -19.09 6.86 7.93
N ILE A 280 -19.05 5.83 8.79
CA ILE A 280 -17.86 5.02 9.02
C ILE A 280 -18.09 3.63 8.46
N GLY A 281 -17.20 3.16 7.59
CA GLY A 281 -17.21 1.79 7.08
C GLY A 281 -15.87 1.11 7.31
N GLY A 282 -15.89 -0.19 7.62
CA GLY A 282 -14.65 -0.96 7.71
C GLY A 282 -13.84 -0.91 6.42
N LEU A 283 -14.48 -0.92 5.25
CA LEU A 283 -13.85 -0.73 3.95
C LEU A 283 -14.09 0.67 3.37
N VAL A 284 -15.36 1.09 3.28
CA VAL A 284 -15.74 2.36 2.63
C VAL A 284 -16.67 3.20 3.50
N GLY A 285 -16.30 4.46 3.76
CA GLY A 285 -17.14 5.36 4.55
C GLY A 285 -18.50 5.61 3.88
N LYS A 286 -18.48 6.02 2.61
CA LYS A 286 -19.69 6.17 1.79
C LYS A 286 -19.46 5.76 0.34
N SER A 287 -20.44 5.06 -0.24
CA SER A 287 -20.54 4.80 -1.69
C SER A 287 -21.74 5.54 -2.30
N TYR A 288 -21.54 6.24 -3.41
CA TYR A 288 -22.55 7.15 -3.98
C TYR A 288 -22.49 7.27 -5.52
N HIS A 289 -23.68 7.38 -6.14
CA HIS A 289 -23.90 7.68 -7.55
C HIS A 289 -23.27 6.69 -8.53
N TYR A 290 -23.91 5.53 -8.68
CA TYR A 290 -23.50 4.43 -9.59
C TYR A 290 -22.09 3.89 -9.31
N SER A 291 -21.66 3.95 -8.06
CA SER A 291 -20.34 3.43 -7.66
C SER A 291 -20.46 1.98 -7.18
N ASN A 292 -19.48 1.14 -7.50
CA ASN A 292 -19.52 -0.30 -7.25
C ASN A 292 -18.39 -0.76 -6.34
N ILE A 293 -18.69 -1.73 -5.49
CA ILE A 293 -17.72 -2.45 -4.66
C ILE A 293 -17.95 -3.94 -4.89
N THR A 294 -16.91 -4.65 -5.34
CA THR A 294 -16.98 -6.07 -5.66
C THR A 294 -15.81 -6.83 -5.07
N ASN A 295 -16.06 -8.07 -4.67
CA ASN A 295 -15.03 -9.00 -4.19
C ASN A 295 -14.09 -8.36 -3.17
N SER A 296 -14.62 -7.68 -2.16
CA SER A 296 -13.82 -6.90 -1.22
C SER A 296 -14.21 -7.20 0.21
N TYR A 297 -13.29 -7.00 1.16
CA TYR A 297 -13.59 -7.30 2.55
C TYR A 297 -12.95 -6.38 3.59
N SER A 298 -13.49 -6.38 4.80
CA SER A 298 -12.87 -5.69 5.94
C SER A 298 -12.91 -6.49 7.24
N THR A 299 -11.84 -6.37 8.03
CA THR A 299 -11.67 -7.07 9.32
C THR A 299 -11.32 -6.15 10.47
N GLY A 300 -10.93 -4.90 10.22
CA GLY A 300 -10.59 -3.96 11.29
C GLY A 300 -11.78 -3.58 12.19
N SER A 301 -11.50 -3.28 13.47
CA SER A 301 -12.50 -2.76 14.40
C SER A 301 -13.10 -1.44 13.91
N VAL A 302 -14.42 -1.25 14.00
CA VAL A 302 -15.09 -0.04 13.53
C VAL A 302 -15.83 0.67 14.66
N SER A 303 -15.42 1.90 14.97
CA SER A 303 -16.01 2.73 16.04
C SER A 303 -16.46 4.11 15.55
N GLY A 304 -17.57 4.59 16.12
CA GLY A 304 -18.05 5.96 15.94
C GLY A 304 -19.47 6.19 16.45
N SER A 305 -20.12 7.24 15.97
CA SER A 305 -21.38 7.72 16.56
C SER A 305 -22.62 7.48 15.69
N SER A 306 -22.52 7.57 14.36
CA SER A 306 -23.69 7.44 13.48
C SER A 306 -23.33 6.97 12.06
N TYR A 307 -24.24 6.22 11.42
CA TYR A 307 -24.05 5.58 10.12
C TYR A 307 -22.78 4.75 10.06
N ILE A 308 -22.73 3.70 10.88
CA ILE A 308 -21.56 2.85 11.08
C ILE A 308 -21.85 1.48 10.46
N GLY A 309 -21.00 1.05 9.55
CA GLY A 309 -21.09 -0.24 8.90
C GLY A 309 -19.82 -1.06 9.05
N GLY A 310 -19.99 -2.38 9.18
CA GLY A 310 -18.87 -3.32 9.21
C GLY A 310 -18.05 -3.30 7.91
N LEU A 311 -18.70 -3.11 6.75
CA LEU A 311 -18.04 -2.92 5.44
C LEU A 311 -18.23 -1.49 4.91
N VAL A 312 -19.47 -1.04 4.79
CA VAL A 312 -19.83 0.26 4.20
C VAL A 312 -20.70 1.06 5.16
N GLY A 313 -20.31 2.30 5.48
CA GLY A 313 -21.06 3.16 6.39
C GLY A 313 -22.39 3.65 5.80
N GLN A 314 -22.38 4.05 4.52
CA GLN A 314 -23.59 4.44 3.79
C GLN A 314 -23.48 4.08 2.30
N ASN A 315 -24.56 3.55 1.72
CA ASN A 315 -24.68 3.27 0.29
C ASN A 315 -25.90 3.99 -0.31
N GLN A 316 -25.72 4.72 -1.41
CA GLN A 316 -26.77 5.58 -1.98
C GLN A 316 -26.70 5.70 -3.51
N ILE A 317 -27.84 6.07 -4.11
CA ILE A 317 -28.02 6.38 -5.54
C ILE A 317 -27.42 5.31 -6.45
N PHE A 318 -28.14 4.19 -6.58
CA PHE A 318 -27.84 3.10 -7.52
C PHE A 318 -26.42 2.52 -7.41
N SER A 319 -25.75 2.74 -6.28
CA SER A 319 -24.44 2.17 -5.99
C SER A 319 -24.62 0.73 -5.51
N THR A 320 -23.75 -0.17 -5.97
CA THR A 320 -23.86 -1.62 -5.73
C THR A 320 -22.71 -2.14 -4.88
N ILE A 321 -23.01 -3.09 -3.99
CA ILE A 321 -22.02 -3.83 -3.22
C ILE A 321 -22.33 -5.31 -3.42
N ALA A 322 -21.44 -6.03 -4.11
CA ALA A 322 -21.63 -7.43 -4.44
C ALA A 322 -20.45 -8.27 -3.96
N ASN A 323 -20.72 -9.52 -3.57
CA ASN A 323 -19.72 -10.52 -3.19
C ASN A 323 -18.66 -9.99 -2.22
N SER A 324 -19.07 -9.14 -1.27
CA SER A 324 -18.15 -8.42 -0.39
C SER A 324 -18.56 -8.62 1.07
N PHE A 325 -17.59 -8.76 1.95
CA PHE A 325 -17.79 -9.32 3.28
C PHE A 325 -17.14 -8.49 4.38
N TRP A 326 -17.71 -8.53 5.58
CA TRP A 326 -16.97 -8.06 6.76
C TRP A 326 -17.02 -9.08 7.87
N ASP A 327 -15.97 -9.11 8.68
CA ASP A 327 -15.93 -9.90 9.90
C ASP A 327 -16.74 -9.20 11.00
N THR A 328 -17.86 -9.80 11.39
CA THR A 328 -18.80 -9.28 12.40
C THR A 328 -18.24 -9.26 13.81
N GLN A 329 -17.24 -10.10 14.10
CA GLN A 329 -16.66 -10.25 15.44
C GLN A 329 -15.51 -9.25 15.63
N THR A 330 -14.57 -9.18 14.69
CA THR A 330 -13.42 -8.26 14.79
C THR A 330 -13.81 -6.81 14.53
N SER A 331 -14.74 -6.56 13.60
CA SER A 331 -15.30 -5.20 13.40
C SER A 331 -16.12 -4.72 14.62
N GLY A 332 -16.63 -5.66 15.41
CA GLY A 332 -17.62 -5.42 16.45
C GLY A 332 -18.95 -4.87 15.91
N ARG A 333 -19.27 -5.09 14.61
CA ARG A 333 -20.48 -4.58 13.95
C ARG A 333 -21.33 -5.74 13.40
N SER A 334 -22.61 -5.74 13.76
CA SER A 334 -23.61 -6.68 13.20
C SER A 334 -24.29 -6.15 11.92
N TYR A 335 -24.05 -4.90 11.55
CA TYR A 335 -24.73 -4.22 10.43
C TYR A 335 -23.72 -3.53 9.50
N SER A 336 -24.11 -3.41 8.23
CA SER A 336 -23.43 -2.63 7.19
C SER A 336 -24.47 -2.15 6.17
N ALA A 337 -24.24 -0.99 5.52
CA ALA A 337 -25.12 -0.48 4.47
C ALA A 337 -25.06 -1.31 3.17
N GLY A 338 -24.10 -2.22 3.06
CA GLY A 338 -23.95 -3.16 1.95
C GLY A 338 -22.94 -4.27 2.29
N GLY A 339 -22.92 -5.32 1.45
CA GLY A 339 -22.14 -6.53 1.68
C GLY A 339 -22.83 -7.52 2.61
N THR A 340 -22.13 -8.60 2.97
CA THR A 340 -22.64 -9.66 3.85
C THR A 340 -21.73 -9.86 5.06
N GLY A 341 -22.29 -9.82 6.27
CA GLY A 341 -21.54 -10.07 7.49
C GLY A 341 -21.24 -11.56 7.65
N LYS A 342 -20.01 -11.87 8.05
CA LYS A 342 -19.51 -13.22 8.28
C LYS A 342 -18.86 -13.30 9.66
N THR A 343 -18.89 -14.48 10.26
CA THR A 343 -18.07 -14.76 11.45
C THR A 343 -16.60 -14.86 11.06
N THR A 344 -15.69 -14.75 12.02
CA THR A 344 -14.25 -14.95 11.80
C THR A 344 -13.97 -16.32 11.20
N ALA A 345 -14.62 -17.37 11.71
CA ALA A 345 -14.47 -18.72 11.17
C ALA A 345 -14.90 -18.81 9.70
N GLU A 346 -16.02 -18.19 9.31
CA GLU A 346 -16.44 -18.13 7.91
C GLU A 346 -15.47 -17.30 7.06
N MET A 347 -14.99 -16.17 7.57
CA MET A 347 -14.01 -15.31 6.87
C MET A 347 -12.64 -15.96 6.68
N GLN A 348 -12.32 -16.98 7.48
CA GLN A 348 -11.12 -17.81 7.37
C GLN A 348 -11.37 -19.12 6.60
N THR A 349 -12.56 -19.28 6.02
CA THR A 349 -12.93 -20.47 5.24
C THR A 349 -13.00 -20.13 3.76
N MET A 350 -12.15 -20.76 2.95
CA MET A 350 -12.07 -20.54 1.49
C MET A 350 -13.42 -20.64 0.77
N SER A 351 -14.23 -21.65 1.13
CA SER A 351 -15.54 -21.89 0.49
C SER A 351 -16.54 -20.75 0.71
N THR A 352 -16.36 -19.90 1.74
CA THR A 352 -17.16 -18.68 1.91
C THR A 352 -17.02 -17.75 0.70
N PHE A 353 -15.82 -17.66 0.12
CA PHE A 353 -15.50 -16.74 -0.96
C PHE A 353 -15.69 -17.38 -2.34
N THR A 354 -15.25 -18.64 -2.52
CA THR A 354 -15.44 -19.32 -3.81
C THR A 354 -16.91 -19.56 -4.14
N ASN A 355 -17.77 -19.82 -3.14
CA ASN A 355 -19.23 -19.88 -3.36
C ASN A 355 -19.84 -18.54 -3.78
N ALA A 356 -19.15 -17.43 -3.53
CA ALA A 356 -19.54 -16.09 -3.95
C ALA A 356 -18.88 -15.66 -5.28
N GLY A 357 -18.15 -16.58 -5.93
CA GLY A 357 -17.53 -16.34 -7.23
C GLY A 357 -16.16 -15.66 -7.16
N TRP A 358 -15.44 -15.73 -6.04
CA TRP A 358 -14.07 -15.24 -5.96
C TRP A 358 -13.12 -16.24 -6.62
N ASP A 359 -12.22 -15.70 -7.44
CA ASP A 359 -11.18 -16.44 -8.15
C ASP A 359 -9.95 -16.62 -7.26
N PHE A 360 -9.70 -17.85 -6.82
CA PHE A 360 -8.61 -18.21 -5.90
C PHE A 360 -7.53 -19.05 -6.59
N MET A 361 -6.28 -18.84 -6.20
CA MET A 361 -5.17 -19.70 -6.61
C MET A 361 -5.51 -21.19 -6.37
N GLY A 362 -5.43 -21.97 -7.45
CA GLY A 362 -5.64 -23.42 -7.40
C GLY A 362 -7.10 -23.88 -7.51
N GLU A 363 -8.07 -22.97 -7.60
CA GLU A 363 -9.43 -23.30 -8.05
C GLU A 363 -9.65 -22.87 -9.51
N THR A 364 -10.56 -23.54 -10.23
CA THR A 364 -10.80 -23.25 -11.66
C THR A 364 -12.27 -23.01 -11.99
N ALA A 365 -13.14 -22.99 -10.98
CA ALA A 365 -14.58 -22.84 -11.15
C ALA A 365 -14.98 -21.37 -11.36
N ASN A 366 -14.25 -20.42 -10.76
CA ASN A 366 -14.56 -18.99 -10.84
C ASN A 366 -13.63 -18.20 -11.76
N GLY A 367 -12.59 -18.83 -12.31
CA GLY A 367 -11.66 -18.19 -13.23
C GLY A 367 -10.31 -18.90 -13.26
N THR A 368 -9.34 -18.23 -13.87
CA THR A 368 -7.92 -18.64 -13.89
C THR A 368 -7.01 -17.42 -13.69
N ASP A 369 -7.57 -16.29 -13.27
CA ASP A 369 -6.81 -15.07 -13.02
C ASP A 369 -6.16 -15.10 -11.62
N ASP A 370 -6.64 -15.97 -10.73
CA ASP A 370 -6.03 -16.29 -9.44
C ASP A 370 -5.78 -15.04 -8.58
N TYR A 371 -6.80 -14.21 -8.35
CA TYR A 371 -6.65 -12.95 -7.61
C TYR A 371 -6.35 -13.15 -6.11
N TRP A 372 -6.81 -14.25 -5.53
CA TRP A 372 -6.81 -14.47 -4.08
C TRP A 372 -6.09 -15.75 -3.66
N GLY A 373 -5.51 -15.75 -2.46
CA GLY A 373 -5.07 -16.95 -1.75
C GLY A 373 -5.62 -16.96 -0.31
N ILE A 374 -5.71 -18.15 0.30
CA ILE A 374 -6.05 -18.32 1.72
C ILE A 374 -5.37 -19.58 2.28
N ASN A 375 -4.88 -19.50 3.52
CA ASN A 375 -4.26 -20.56 4.31
C ASN A 375 -4.38 -20.19 5.79
N ARG A 376 -3.82 -21.00 6.69
CA ARG A 376 -3.94 -20.78 8.15
C ARG A 376 -2.87 -19.88 8.78
N VAL A 377 -1.85 -19.49 8.03
CA VAL A 377 -0.62 -18.87 8.58
C VAL A 377 -0.39 -17.44 8.10
N ASP A 378 -0.82 -17.11 6.89
CA ASP A 378 -0.62 -15.81 6.27
C ASP A 378 -1.86 -14.93 6.48
N ASN A 379 -1.62 -13.62 6.60
CA ASN A 379 -2.68 -12.60 6.72
C ASN A 379 -3.75 -12.93 7.77
N ASP A 380 -3.34 -13.45 8.93
CA ASP A 380 -4.22 -13.88 10.03
C ASP A 380 -5.32 -14.88 9.58
N ALA A 381 -4.98 -15.72 8.60
CA ALA A 381 -5.84 -16.69 7.93
C ALA A 381 -7.00 -16.10 7.11
N TYR A 382 -7.01 -14.78 6.85
CA TYR A 382 -7.94 -14.15 5.92
C TYR A 382 -7.38 -14.18 4.49
N PRO A 383 -8.24 -14.07 3.45
CA PRO A 383 -7.77 -14.03 2.06
C PRO A 383 -6.74 -12.92 1.82
N TRP A 384 -5.64 -13.22 1.13
CA TRP A 384 -4.69 -12.22 0.67
C TRP A 384 -4.71 -12.15 -0.86
N LEU A 385 -4.21 -11.05 -1.41
CA LEU A 385 -4.07 -10.88 -2.84
C LEU A 385 -2.85 -11.65 -3.34
N SER A 386 -2.99 -12.40 -4.43
CA SER A 386 -1.95 -13.31 -4.93
C SER A 386 -0.61 -12.61 -5.20
N TRP A 387 -0.64 -11.37 -5.68
CA TRP A 387 0.58 -10.57 -5.91
C TRP A 387 1.36 -10.24 -4.63
N GLN A 388 0.81 -10.45 -3.43
CA GLN A 388 1.53 -10.31 -2.16
C GLN A 388 2.60 -11.40 -1.95
N GLY A 389 2.60 -12.46 -2.77
CA GLY A 389 3.69 -13.45 -2.81
C GLY A 389 3.70 -14.47 -1.66
N TYR A 390 2.62 -14.56 -0.86
CA TYR A 390 2.48 -15.63 0.12
C TYR A 390 2.32 -16.98 -0.56
N SER A 391 3.00 -18.01 -0.04
CA SER A 391 2.92 -19.36 -0.57
C SER A 391 1.62 -20.04 -0.15
N LEU A 392 1.02 -20.82 -1.05
CA LEU A 392 0.00 -21.80 -0.70
C LEU A 392 0.66 -22.97 0.06
N ALA A 393 1.03 -22.74 1.33
CA ALA A 393 1.53 -23.82 2.18
C ALA A 393 0.47 -24.94 2.24
N PRO A 394 0.86 -26.21 2.09
CA PRO A 394 -0.07 -27.32 2.24
C PRO A 394 -0.82 -27.22 3.56
N GLU A 395 -2.13 -27.49 3.52
CA GLU A 395 -2.90 -27.52 4.75
C GLU A 395 -2.44 -28.66 5.68
N ILE A 396 -2.86 -28.62 6.94
CA ILE A 396 -2.58 -29.69 7.90
C ILE A 396 -3.42 -30.92 7.51
N PRO A 397 -2.82 -32.12 7.32
CA PRO A 397 -3.57 -33.35 7.06
C PRO A 397 -4.70 -33.56 8.07
N GLN A 398 -5.93 -33.76 7.57
CA GLN A 398 -7.12 -34.05 8.37
C GLN A 398 -7.48 -35.54 8.31
N ASN A 399 -8.35 -35.97 9.22
CA ASN A 399 -8.83 -37.35 9.33
C ASN A 399 -7.69 -38.39 9.31
N VAL A 400 -6.61 -38.09 10.05
CA VAL A 400 -5.49 -39.00 10.20
C VAL A 400 -5.96 -40.20 11.03
N VAL A 401 -6.08 -41.35 10.37
CA VAL A 401 -6.48 -42.62 10.99
C VAL A 401 -5.27 -43.54 11.03
N ILE A 402 -5.09 -44.24 12.14
CA ILE A 402 -4.06 -45.25 12.33
C ILE A 402 -4.73 -46.59 12.59
N GLU A 403 -4.41 -47.59 11.78
CA GLU A 403 -4.90 -48.96 11.91
C GLU A 403 -3.75 -49.97 11.89
N ILE A 404 -3.99 -51.15 12.49
CA ILE A 404 -3.08 -52.30 12.41
C ILE A 404 -3.67 -53.28 11.40
N VAL A 405 -2.93 -53.52 10.31
CA VAL A 405 -3.31 -54.45 9.25
C VAL A 405 -2.27 -55.57 9.21
N GLY A 406 -2.60 -56.72 9.79
CA GLY A 406 -1.66 -57.84 9.94
C GLY A 406 -0.49 -57.47 10.86
N THR A 407 0.74 -57.44 10.33
CA THR A 407 1.96 -57.06 11.06
C THR A 407 2.39 -55.62 10.82
N ASN A 408 1.60 -54.84 10.08
CA ASN A 408 1.94 -53.49 9.66
C ASN A 408 1.04 -52.45 10.33
N ILE A 409 1.61 -51.29 10.59
CA ILE A 409 0.85 -50.07 10.85
C ILE A 409 0.49 -49.45 9.51
N GLN A 410 -0.76 -49.01 9.36
CA GLN A 410 -1.22 -48.25 8.22
C GLN A 410 -1.78 -46.92 8.72
N ILE A 411 -1.31 -45.83 8.13
CA ILE A 411 -1.74 -44.47 8.42
C ILE A 411 -2.37 -43.92 7.16
N THR A 412 -3.61 -43.44 7.26
CA THR A 412 -4.34 -42.80 6.16
C THR A 412 -4.78 -41.41 6.57
N TRP A 413 -4.94 -40.51 5.60
CA TRP A 413 -5.43 -39.15 5.82
C TRP A 413 -6.25 -38.71 4.59
N ASP A 414 -6.87 -37.54 4.65
CA ASP A 414 -7.55 -36.97 3.48
C ASP A 414 -6.55 -36.27 2.55
N ALA A 415 -6.84 -36.26 1.24
CA ALA A 415 -6.14 -35.41 0.26
C ALA A 415 -5.96 -33.97 0.79
N VAL A 416 -4.74 -33.45 0.71
CA VAL A 416 -4.42 -32.10 1.19
C VAL A 416 -4.27 -31.17 0.01
N VAL A 417 -5.07 -30.11 0.01
CA VAL A 417 -4.99 -29.05 -1.01
C VAL A 417 -3.60 -28.42 -0.98
N ASN A 418 -3.01 -28.23 -2.16
CA ASN A 418 -1.64 -27.69 -2.37
C ASN A 418 -0.49 -28.61 -1.89
N ALA A 419 -0.77 -29.84 -1.45
CA ALA A 419 0.27 -30.83 -1.20
C ALA A 419 0.65 -31.58 -2.49
N ASN A 420 1.94 -31.71 -2.77
CA ASN A 420 2.47 -32.60 -3.82
C ASN A 420 3.14 -33.85 -3.24
N SER A 421 3.41 -33.86 -1.95
CA SER A 421 4.08 -34.96 -1.24
C SER A 421 3.71 -34.94 0.25
N TYR A 422 4.02 -36.02 0.96
CA TYR A 422 3.86 -36.08 2.40
C TYR A 422 5.07 -36.73 3.05
N ILE A 423 5.35 -36.31 4.28
CA ILE A 423 6.44 -36.80 5.10
C ILE A 423 5.85 -37.36 6.38
N ILE A 424 6.23 -38.59 6.71
CA ILE A 424 5.79 -39.29 7.92
C ILE A 424 6.90 -39.23 8.93
N PHE A 425 6.58 -38.79 10.13
CA PHE A 425 7.53 -38.76 11.23
C PHE A 425 7.07 -39.68 12.34
N ALA A 426 8.03 -40.29 13.03
CA ALA A 426 7.76 -41.16 14.18
C ALA A 426 8.61 -40.80 15.40
N SER A 427 8.08 -41.11 16.59
CA SER A 427 8.77 -40.98 17.86
C SER A 427 8.41 -42.14 18.81
N ASN A 428 9.31 -42.40 19.76
CA ASN A 428 9.06 -43.30 20.89
C ASN A 428 8.29 -42.64 22.03
N GLU A 429 8.34 -41.33 22.11
CA GLU A 429 7.76 -40.52 23.18
C GLU A 429 6.80 -39.48 22.60
N PRO A 430 5.65 -39.21 23.25
CA PRO A 430 4.63 -38.32 22.72
C PRO A 430 5.09 -36.87 22.56
N ALA A 431 6.09 -36.46 23.35
CA ALA A 431 6.74 -35.15 23.29
C ALA A 431 8.24 -35.25 22.96
N GLY A 432 8.65 -36.36 22.33
CA GLY A 432 10.05 -36.62 21.97
C GLY A 432 10.46 -35.98 20.65
N THR A 433 11.71 -36.21 20.26
CA THR A 433 12.19 -35.87 18.92
C THR A 433 11.57 -36.80 17.90
N PHE A 434 10.81 -36.23 16.96
CA PHE A 434 10.25 -36.95 15.83
C PHE A 434 11.24 -37.00 14.67
N THR A 435 11.43 -38.17 14.08
CA THR A 435 12.34 -38.38 12.94
C THR A 435 11.56 -38.81 11.72
N ASP A 436 11.98 -38.36 10.54
CA ASP A 436 11.40 -38.76 9.27
C ASP A 436 11.58 -40.27 9.03
N VAL A 437 10.47 -40.95 8.80
CA VAL A 437 10.37 -42.38 8.50
C VAL A 437 9.65 -42.64 7.19
N SER A 438 9.34 -41.61 6.39
CA SER A 438 8.62 -41.75 5.12
C SER A 438 9.24 -42.82 4.21
N ASN A 439 10.57 -42.92 4.18
CA ASN A 439 11.34 -43.87 3.37
C ASN A 439 11.40 -45.31 3.91
N SER A 440 10.98 -45.58 5.15
CA SER A 440 11.01 -46.95 5.70
C SER A 440 9.80 -47.78 5.33
N GLY A 441 8.74 -47.16 4.81
CA GLY A 441 7.47 -47.79 4.49
C GLY A 441 7.12 -47.73 3.00
N THR A 442 5.96 -48.27 2.66
CA THR A 442 5.36 -48.11 1.33
C THR A 442 4.40 -46.92 1.37
N PHE A 443 4.67 -45.92 0.52
CA PHE A 443 3.87 -44.71 0.38
C PHE A 443 2.95 -44.83 -0.84
N VAL A 444 1.65 -44.60 -0.66
CA VAL A 444 0.63 -44.67 -1.72
C VAL A 444 -0.36 -43.52 -1.55
N GLY A 445 -0.09 -42.38 -2.20
CA GLY A 445 -0.97 -41.19 -2.16
C GLY A 445 -1.24 -40.71 -0.74
N GLU A 446 -2.47 -40.87 -0.28
CA GLU A 446 -2.97 -40.46 1.04
C GLU A 446 -2.81 -41.55 2.13
N SER A 447 -1.91 -42.51 1.90
CA SER A 447 -1.68 -43.65 2.78
C SER A 447 -0.19 -43.98 2.88
N TRP A 448 0.24 -44.37 4.07
CA TRP A 448 1.57 -44.89 4.33
C TRP A 448 1.49 -46.13 5.22
N SER A 449 2.33 -47.13 4.95
CA SER A 449 2.40 -48.34 5.77
C SER A 449 3.83 -48.80 6.03
N ASP A 450 4.08 -49.31 7.23
CA ASP A 450 5.38 -49.85 7.65
C ASP A 450 5.17 -51.01 8.64
N ALA A 451 6.20 -51.84 8.85
CA ALA A 451 6.15 -52.91 9.82
C ALA A 451 6.10 -52.35 11.26
N ILE A 452 5.31 -52.98 12.13
CA ILE A 452 5.25 -52.58 13.54
C ILE A 452 6.59 -52.91 14.21
N THR A 453 7.15 -51.93 14.92
CA THR A 453 8.39 -52.09 15.71
C THR A 453 8.17 -51.58 17.13
N GLU A 454 8.93 -52.07 18.11
CA GLU A 454 8.84 -51.61 19.51
C GLU A 454 9.33 -50.15 19.70
N THR A 455 9.96 -49.58 18.67
CA THR A 455 10.68 -48.30 18.72
C THR A 455 9.99 -47.15 17.96
N LYS A 456 8.73 -47.28 17.58
CA LYS A 456 7.95 -46.21 16.93
C LYS A 456 6.49 -46.24 17.39
N LYS A 457 6.13 -45.39 18.36
CA LYS A 457 4.83 -45.43 19.05
C LYS A 457 3.90 -44.27 18.69
N PHE A 458 4.47 -43.14 18.28
CA PHE A 458 3.75 -41.94 17.91
C PHE A 458 4.12 -41.53 16.50
N TYR A 459 3.13 -41.09 15.73
CA TYR A 459 3.31 -40.72 14.33
C TYR A 459 2.65 -39.39 14.06
N TYR A 460 3.22 -38.60 13.16
CA TYR A 460 2.54 -37.46 12.56
C TYR A 460 2.79 -37.42 11.06
N VAL A 461 1.78 -36.96 10.33
CA VAL A 461 1.81 -36.76 8.88
C VAL A 461 1.99 -35.27 8.61
N LYS A 462 2.95 -34.91 7.75
CA LYS A 462 3.12 -33.55 7.25
C LYS A 462 2.90 -33.55 5.76
N ALA A 463 2.00 -32.69 5.28
CA ALA A 463 1.91 -32.37 3.86
C ALA A 463 3.04 -31.42 3.44
N SER A 464 3.52 -31.58 2.22
CA SER A 464 4.62 -30.82 1.63
C SER A 464 4.27 -30.46 0.17
N SER A 465 4.77 -29.32 -0.29
CA SER A 465 4.59 -28.78 -1.66
C SER A 465 5.92 -28.67 -2.42
N ASP A 466 6.98 -29.30 -1.90
CA ASP A 466 8.40 -29.01 -2.14
C ASP A 466 8.84 -27.57 -1.78
#